data_AF-A0AAV4UP76-F1
#
_entry.id   AF-A0AAV4UP76-F1
#
_cell.length_a   1.000
_cell.length_b   1.000
_cell.length_c   1.000
_cell.angle_alpha   90.00
_cell.angle_beta   90.00
_cell.angle_gamma   90.00
#
_symmetry.space_group_name_H-M   'P 1'
#
loop_
_entity.id
_entity.type
_entity.pdbx_description
1 polymer ?
#
loop_
_entity_poly.entity_id
_entity_poly.type
_entity_poly.pdbx_seq_one_letter_code
_entity_poly.pdbx_strand_id
1 'polypeptide(L)'
;MGMNINSENQAFALELVHCVMKRYCLSYSPFELRTMDWRNMKRRFTPTIREAVRIMVPRFTNFNFSTFRDSGDTDEKRFQHLVNTLFDTLFSNGYNEKEFLTFCIHVAKMASRAFLHGVKKAPEFAVSAILDSMEYFYTNLDLNEDSWDELDRIANDIVIHNEL
;
A
#
# COMPACT_ATOMS: atom_id res chain seq x y z
N MET A 1 15.35 21.92 -11.00
CA MET A 1 15.62 20.50 -10.70
C MET A 1 14.29 19.85 -10.42
N GLY A 2 13.73 19.13 -11.40
CA GLY A 2 12.51 18.35 -11.17
C GLY A 2 12.88 17.09 -10.38
N MET A 3 12.33 16.92 -9.18
CA MET A 3 12.45 15.67 -8.44
C MET A 3 11.74 14.56 -9.21
N ASN A 4 12.32 13.37 -9.25
CA ASN A 4 11.73 12.22 -9.92
C ASN A 4 10.62 11.65 -9.02
N ILE A 5 9.42 12.24 -9.07
CA ILE A 5 8.22 11.86 -8.30
C ILE A 5 7.96 10.35 -8.38
N ASN A 6 8.29 9.73 -9.52
CA ASN A 6 8.16 8.29 -9.71
C ASN A 6 9.04 7.47 -8.75
N SER A 7 10.24 7.95 -8.41
CA SER A 7 11.09 7.27 -7.43
C SER A 7 10.52 7.38 -6.01
N GLU A 8 9.99 8.55 -5.62
CA GLU A 8 9.40 8.79 -4.28
C GLU A 8 8.17 7.91 -4.04
N ASN A 9 7.29 7.85 -5.03
CA ASN A 9 6.11 7.00 -5.03
C ASN A 9 6.49 5.51 -4.97
N GLN A 10 7.50 5.10 -5.76
CA GLN A 10 8.02 3.73 -5.73
C GLN A 10 8.58 3.36 -4.36
N ALA A 11 9.36 4.24 -3.73
CA ALA A 11 9.85 4.01 -2.38
C ALA A 11 8.72 3.83 -1.39
N PHE A 12 7.71 4.73 -1.41
CA PHE A 12 6.55 4.61 -0.53
C PHE A 12 5.87 3.23 -0.66
N ALA A 13 5.54 2.83 -1.88
CA ALA A 13 4.84 1.57 -2.15
C ALA A 13 5.67 0.36 -1.66
N LEU A 14 6.97 0.33 -1.98
CA LEU A 14 7.88 -0.72 -1.55
C LEU A 14 8.02 -0.78 -0.02
N GLU A 15 8.22 0.37 0.62
CA GLU A 15 8.36 0.45 2.08
C GLU A 15 7.09 0.03 2.81
N LEU A 16 5.92 0.44 2.32
CA LEU A 16 4.63 0.07 2.89
C LEU A 16 4.39 -1.43 2.76
N VAL A 17 4.55 -2.01 1.56
CA VAL A 17 4.37 -3.45 1.34
C VAL A 17 5.35 -4.23 2.21
N HIS A 18 6.62 -3.84 2.24
CA HIS A 18 7.63 -4.47 3.10
C HIS A 18 7.29 -4.36 4.59
N CYS A 19 6.74 -3.23 5.05
CA CYS A 19 6.30 -3.05 6.42
C CYS A 19 5.20 -4.04 6.81
N VAL A 20 4.18 -4.20 5.95
CA VAL A 20 3.09 -5.16 6.18
C VAL A 20 3.61 -6.59 6.13
N MET A 21 4.46 -6.94 5.17
CA MET A 21 5.05 -8.28 5.04
C MET A 21 5.87 -8.66 6.28
N LYS A 22 6.69 -7.73 6.80
CA LYS A 22 7.48 -7.93 8.01
C LYS A 22 6.63 -8.25 9.23
N ARG A 23 5.44 -7.65 9.34
CA ARG A 23 4.50 -7.95 10.43
C ARG A 23 4.10 -9.43 10.45
N TYR A 24 4.00 -10.06 9.30
CA TYR A 24 3.66 -11.48 9.15
C TYR A 24 4.90 -12.40 9.09
N CYS A 25 6.09 -11.90 9.45
CA CYS A 25 7.36 -12.63 9.38
C CYS A 25 7.66 -13.19 7.98
N LEU A 26 7.20 -12.51 6.93
CA LEU A 26 7.41 -12.93 5.55
C LEU A 26 8.78 -12.50 5.06
N SER A 27 9.47 -13.40 4.35
CA SER A 27 10.83 -13.19 3.82
C SER A 27 10.89 -12.30 2.58
N TYR A 28 9.91 -11.40 2.40
CA TYR A 28 9.91 -10.46 1.29
C TYR A 28 10.91 -9.33 1.58
N SER A 29 11.90 -9.18 0.70
CA SER A 29 12.88 -8.10 0.75
C SER A 29 13.06 -7.55 -0.67
N PRO A 30 12.42 -6.44 -1.03
CA PRO A 30 12.58 -5.85 -2.35
C PRO A 30 14.04 -5.44 -2.56
N PHE A 31 14.61 -5.86 -3.70
CA PHE A 31 15.98 -5.54 -4.07
C PHE A 31 16.15 -4.03 -4.28
N GLU A 32 15.11 -3.41 -4.84
CA GLU A 32 15.00 -2.00 -5.16
C GLU A 32 15.24 -1.11 -3.94
N LEU A 33 14.71 -1.47 -2.76
CA LEU A 33 14.98 -0.70 -1.53
C LEU A 33 16.46 -0.70 -1.13
N ARG A 34 17.23 -1.72 -1.51
CA ARG A 34 18.67 -1.82 -1.18
C ARG A 34 19.53 -1.02 -2.14
N THR A 35 19.08 -0.84 -3.38
CA THR A 35 19.83 -0.17 -4.44
C THR A 35 19.39 1.27 -4.69
N MET A 36 18.33 1.73 -4.04
CA MET A 36 17.80 3.09 -4.19
C MET A 36 18.78 4.14 -3.62
N ASP A 37 18.95 5.25 -4.35
CA ASP A 37 19.73 6.40 -3.86
C ASP A 37 18.86 7.31 -3.00
N TRP A 38 19.17 7.35 -1.71
CA TRP A 38 18.41 8.08 -0.70
C TRP A 38 18.86 9.53 -0.50
N ARG A 39 19.98 9.97 -1.10
CA ARG A 39 20.63 11.24 -0.73
C ARG A 39 19.78 12.49 -0.97
N ASN A 40 18.85 12.45 -1.93
CA ASN A 40 18.02 13.59 -2.33
C ASN A 40 16.53 13.26 -2.39
N MET A 41 16.08 12.25 -1.63
CA MET A 41 14.74 11.71 -1.74
C MET A 41 13.86 12.15 -0.56
N LYS A 42 12.69 12.74 -0.82
CA LYS A 42 11.71 13.02 0.24
C LYS A 42 11.01 11.70 0.59
N ARG A 43 11.33 11.14 1.75
CA ARG A 43 10.75 9.87 2.20
C ARG A 43 9.30 10.07 2.63
N ARG A 44 8.36 9.67 1.78
CA ARG A 44 6.91 9.77 2.04
C ARG A 44 6.41 8.74 3.05
N PHE A 45 7.07 7.60 3.18
CA PHE A 45 6.73 6.60 4.20
C PHE A 45 7.39 6.96 5.55
N THR A 46 6.79 7.95 6.21
CA THR A 46 7.28 8.51 7.48
C THR A 46 7.21 7.49 8.63
N PRO A 47 7.92 7.74 9.76
CA PRO A 47 7.75 6.94 10.98
C PRO A 47 6.30 6.91 11.48
N THR A 48 5.57 8.02 11.36
CA THR A 48 4.16 8.16 11.76
C THR A 48 3.26 7.25 10.91
N ILE A 49 3.39 7.34 9.58
CA ILE A 49 2.64 6.48 8.65
C ILE A 49 2.98 5.01 8.91
N ARG A 50 4.25 4.67 9.15
CA ARG A 50 4.65 3.30 9.49
C ARG A 50 3.93 2.77 10.73
N GLU A 51 3.80 3.58 11.77
CA GLU A 51 3.14 3.15 13.00
C GLU A 51 1.61 3.05 12.82
N ALA A 52 0.99 3.99 12.13
CA ALA A 52 -0.41 3.91 11.73
C ALA A 52 -0.71 2.61 10.94
N VAL A 53 0.14 2.27 9.96
CA VAL A 53 0.04 1.00 9.21
C VAL A 53 0.10 -0.20 10.16
N ARG A 54 1.03 -0.22 11.12
CA ARG A 54 1.15 -1.33 12.08
C ARG A 54 -0.08 -1.49 12.96
N ILE A 55 -0.72 -0.39 13.36
CA ILE A 55 -1.93 -0.35 14.17
C ILE A 55 -3.15 -0.82 13.36
N MET A 56 -3.25 -0.39 12.10
CA MET A 56 -4.41 -0.65 11.24
C MET A 56 -4.41 -2.05 10.62
N VAL A 57 -3.26 -2.60 10.22
CA VAL A 57 -3.16 -3.91 9.54
C VAL A 57 -3.95 -5.04 10.26
N PRO A 58 -3.88 -5.20 11.60
CA PRO A 58 -4.67 -6.20 12.34
C PRO A 58 -6.17 -6.00 12.27
N ARG A 59 -6.64 -4.75 12.16
CA ARG A 59 -8.05 -4.38 12.25
C ARG A 59 -8.83 -4.72 11.00
N PHE A 60 -8.15 -4.71 9.86
CA PHE A 60 -8.77 -5.13 8.62
C PHE A 60 -9.12 -6.61 8.69
N THR A 61 -10.28 -7.00 8.17
CA THR A 61 -10.64 -8.41 8.10
C THR A 61 -9.63 -9.17 7.24
N ASN A 62 -9.30 -10.39 7.64
CA ASN A 62 -8.42 -11.22 6.83
C ASN A 62 -9.13 -11.56 5.53
N PHE A 63 -8.47 -11.27 4.41
CA PHE A 63 -8.88 -11.76 3.12
C PHE A 63 -8.97 -13.30 3.15
N ASN A 64 -10.14 -13.85 2.83
CA ASN A 64 -10.35 -15.28 2.85
C ASN A 64 -9.70 -15.93 1.62
N PHE A 65 -8.49 -16.48 1.82
CA PHE A 65 -7.75 -17.14 0.76
C PHE A 65 -8.40 -18.44 0.25
N SER A 66 -9.28 -19.10 1.03
CA SER A 66 -9.96 -20.32 0.53
C SER A 66 -10.79 -19.99 -0.71
N THR A 67 -11.44 -18.84 -0.70
CA THR A 67 -12.15 -18.29 -1.85
C THR A 67 -11.23 -18.19 -3.06
N PHE A 68 -9.96 -17.82 -2.88
CA PHE A 68 -8.94 -17.59 -3.92
C PHE A 68 -8.51 -18.87 -4.65
N ARG A 69 -8.35 -19.99 -3.92
CA ARG A 69 -7.85 -21.26 -4.48
C ARG A 69 -8.87 -21.97 -5.39
N ASP A 70 -10.16 -21.79 -5.15
CA ASP A 70 -11.19 -22.67 -5.70
C ASP A 70 -11.79 -22.19 -7.06
N SER A 71 -11.33 -21.08 -7.67
CA SER A 71 -11.96 -20.54 -8.90
C SER A 71 -11.31 -20.92 -10.24
N GLY A 72 -10.11 -21.51 -10.26
CA GLY A 72 -9.43 -21.86 -11.52
C GLY A 72 -8.91 -20.66 -12.35
N ASP A 73 -9.04 -19.42 -11.86
CA ASP A 73 -8.42 -18.24 -12.46
C ASP A 73 -6.91 -18.19 -12.18
N THR A 74 -6.16 -17.47 -13.02
CA THR A 74 -4.76 -17.15 -12.68
C THR A 74 -4.74 -16.24 -11.45
N ASP A 75 -3.85 -16.54 -10.49
CA ASP A 75 -3.71 -15.80 -9.23
C ASP A 75 -3.61 -14.28 -9.43
N GLU A 76 -3.00 -13.83 -10.53
CA GLU A 76 -2.84 -12.41 -10.88
C GLU A 76 -4.16 -11.71 -11.26
N LYS A 77 -4.95 -12.28 -12.18
CA LYS A 77 -6.21 -11.64 -12.64
C LYS A 77 -7.20 -11.45 -11.50
N ARG A 78 -7.23 -12.42 -10.59
CA ARG A 78 -8.10 -12.38 -9.44
C ARG A 78 -7.63 -11.38 -8.38
N PHE A 79 -6.31 -11.30 -8.15
CA PHE A 79 -5.73 -10.25 -7.32
C PHE A 79 -6.11 -8.87 -7.86
N GLN A 80 -5.95 -8.66 -9.16
CA GLN A 80 -6.33 -7.40 -9.82
C GLN A 80 -7.82 -7.08 -9.65
N HIS A 81 -8.70 -8.07 -9.86
CA HIS A 81 -10.14 -7.86 -9.71
C HIS A 81 -10.53 -7.41 -8.29
N LEU A 82 -9.91 -8.00 -7.26
CA LEU A 82 -10.15 -7.61 -5.86
C LEU A 82 -9.62 -6.22 -5.56
N VAL A 83 -8.43 -5.88 -6.07
CA VAL A 83 -7.87 -4.53 -5.98
C VAL A 83 -8.80 -3.52 -6.63
N ASN A 84 -9.29 -3.78 -7.83
CA ASN A 84 -10.22 -2.89 -8.53
C ASN A 84 -11.54 -2.74 -7.76
N THR A 85 -12.11 -3.84 -7.25
CA THR A 85 -13.33 -3.80 -6.44
C THR A 85 -13.14 -2.95 -5.17
N LEU A 86 -11.99 -3.11 -4.52
CA LEU A 86 -11.63 -2.31 -3.35
C LEU A 86 -11.46 -0.83 -3.72
N PHE A 87 -10.81 -0.55 -4.85
CA PHE A 87 -10.62 0.81 -5.37
C PHE A 87 -11.98 1.48 -5.60
N ASP A 88 -12.88 0.84 -6.34
CA ASP A 88 -14.23 1.36 -6.64
C ASP A 88 -15.05 1.58 -5.36
N THR A 89 -14.88 0.72 -4.36
CA THR A 89 -15.57 0.83 -3.07
C THR A 89 -15.08 2.03 -2.27
N LEU A 90 -13.76 2.18 -2.15
CA LEU A 90 -13.15 3.24 -1.33
C LEU A 90 -13.28 4.60 -2.00
N PHE A 91 -13.09 4.70 -3.31
CA PHE A 91 -13.04 5.99 -4.01
C PHE A 91 -14.32 6.31 -4.78
N SER A 92 -15.46 5.75 -4.35
CA SER A 92 -16.77 6.02 -4.96
C SER A 92 -17.16 7.50 -4.94
N ASN A 93 -16.63 8.27 -4.00
CA ASN A 93 -16.85 9.71 -3.85
C ASN A 93 -15.62 10.56 -4.23
N GLY A 94 -14.64 9.98 -4.93
CA GLY A 94 -13.38 10.63 -5.27
C GLY A 94 -12.24 10.29 -4.30
N TYR A 95 -11.12 10.98 -4.46
CA TYR A 95 -9.93 10.78 -3.65
C TYR A 95 -10.10 11.30 -2.23
N ASN A 96 -9.56 10.55 -1.27
CA ASN A 96 -9.44 10.93 0.12
C ASN A 96 -8.19 10.25 0.73
N GLU A 97 -7.38 10.99 1.48
CA GLU A 97 -6.12 10.53 2.04
C GLU A 97 -6.30 9.34 3.01
N LYS A 98 -7.37 9.36 3.81
CA LYS A 98 -7.68 8.25 4.74
C LYS A 98 -8.06 6.99 3.98
N GLU A 99 -8.86 7.13 2.93
CA GLU A 99 -9.26 6.02 2.05
C GLU A 99 -8.05 5.52 1.25
N PHE A 100 -7.15 6.41 0.83
CA PHE A 100 -5.89 6.06 0.17
C PHE A 100 -4.94 5.25 1.05
N LEU A 101 -4.73 5.68 2.31
CA LEU A 101 -3.94 4.91 3.26
C LEU A 101 -4.59 3.55 3.54
N THR A 102 -5.92 3.53 3.69
CA THR A 102 -6.72 2.31 3.89
C THR A 102 -6.58 1.34 2.70
N PHE A 103 -6.64 1.86 1.48
CA PHE A 103 -6.44 1.11 0.25
C PHE A 103 -5.05 0.46 0.23
N CYS A 104 -3.99 1.24 0.42
CA CYS A 104 -2.62 0.75 0.40
C CYS A 104 -2.40 -0.39 1.42
N ILE A 105 -2.93 -0.23 2.64
CA ILE A 105 -2.81 -1.25 3.69
C ILE A 105 -3.54 -2.53 3.32
N HIS A 106 -4.76 -2.43 2.79
CA HIS A 106 -5.52 -3.61 2.35
C HIS A 106 -4.81 -4.34 1.22
N VAL A 107 -4.33 -3.63 0.20
CA VAL A 107 -3.61 -4.21 -0.94
C VAL A 107 -2.36 -4.96 -0.45
N ALA A 108 -1.57 -4.33 0.42
CA ALA A 108 -0.39 -4.97 1.00
C ALA A 108 -0.74 -6.19 1.88
N LYS A 109 -1.86 -6.13 2.62
CA LYS A 109 -2.36 -7.26 3.42
C LYS A 109 -2.84 -8.42 2.55
N MET A 110 -3.58 -8.13 1.48
CA MET A 110 -4.00 -9.13 0.49
C MET A 110 -2.77 -9.82 -0.11
N ALA A 111 -1.76 -9.05 -0.51
CA ALA A 111 -0.52 -9.60 -1.04
C ALA A 111 0.21 -10.47 -0.02
N SER A 112 0.23 -10.07 1.25
CA SER A 112 0.86 -10.86 2.33
C SER A 112 0.18 -12.22 2.48
N ARG A 113 -1.14 -12.27 2.40
CA ARG A 113 -1.92 -13.52 2.43
C ARG A 113 -1.66 -14.37 1.18
N ALA A 114 -1.72 -13.79 0.00
CA ALA A 114 -1.44 -14.53 -1.25
C ALA A 114 -0.01 -15.10 -1.25
N PHE A 115 0.97 -14.34 -0.78
CA PHE A 115 2.36 -14.78 -0.65
C PHE A 115 2.52 -15.95 0.34
N LEU A 116 1.84 -15.90 1.50
CA LEU A 116 1.80 -17.01 2.46
C LEU A 116 1.29 -18.32 1.84
N HIS A 117 0.41 -18.22 0.85
CA HIS A 117 -0.21 -19.35 0.19
C HIS A 117 0.44 -19.73 -1.15
N GLY A 118 1.63 -19.20 -1.45
CA GLY A 118 2.46 -19.64 -2.58
C GLY A 118 2.51 -18.68 -3.78
N VAL A 119 1.73 -17.60 -3.78
CA VAL A 119 1.76 -16.60 -4.86
C VAL A 119 2.97 -15.67 -4.66
N LYS A 120 4.14 -16.10 -5.14
CA LYS A 120 5.42 -15.40 -4.89
C LYS A 120 5.47 -13.98 -5.44
N LYS A 121 4.74 -13.69 -6.52
CA LYS A 121 4.66 -12.38 -7.18
C LYS A 121 3.65 -11.41 -6.56
N ALA A 122 2.90 -11.84 -5.53
CA ALA A 122 1.86 -11.01 -4.93
C ALA A 122 2.37 -9.67 -4.35
N PRO A 123 3.56 -9.58 -3.72
CA PRO A 123 4.12 -8.31 -3.28
C PRO A 123 4.35 -7.34 -4.44
N GLU A 124 4.89 -7.80 -5.56
CA GLU A 124 5.13 -7.00 -6.76
C GLU A 124 3.82 -6.49 -7.35
N PHE A 125 2.78 -7.33 -7.41
CA PHE A 125 1.44 -6.90 -7.84
C PHE A 125 0.84 -5.83 -6.90
N ALA A 126 1.04 -5.94 -5.59
CA ALA A 126 0.62 -4.91 -4.66
C ALA A 126 1.36 -3.58 -4.87
N VAL A 127 2.67 -3.63 -5.12
CA VAL A 127 3.46 -2.42 -5.40
C VAL A 127 2.95 -1.76 -6.68
N SER A 128 2.77 -2.51 -7.76
CA SER A 128 2.22 -1.98 -9.02
C SER A 128 0.84 -1.37 -8.82
N ALA A 129 -0.09 -2.06 -8.15
CA ALA A 129 -1.43 -1.55 -7.89
C ALA A 129 -1.43 -0.22 -7.10
N ILE A 130 -0.54 -0.08 -6.10
CA ILE A 130 -0.41 1.15 -5.34
C ILE A 130 0.13 2.27 -6.24
N LEU A 131 1.13 1.98 -7.08
CA LEU A 131 1.69 2.97 -8.00
C LEU A 131 0.69 3.44 -9.06
N ASP A 132 -0.04 2.50 -9.67
CA ASP A 132 -1.08 2.81 -10.65
C ASP A 132 -2.16 3.70 -10.03
N SER A 133 -2.54 3.45 -8.77
CA SER A 133 -3.49 4.31 -8.05
C SER A 133 -2.94 5.72 -7.80
N MET A 134 -1.67 5.85 -7.42
CA MET A 134 -1.03 7.16 -7.25
C MET A 134 -0.96 7.92 -8.58
N GLU A 135 -0.56 7.26 -9.66
CA GLU A 135 -0.48 7.87 -10.99
C GLU A 135 -1.86 8.36 -11.45
N TYR A 136 -2.90 7.57 -11.20
CA TYR A 136 -4.28 7.97 -11.44
C TYR A 136 -4.65 9.24 -10.67
N PHE A 137 -4.41 9.30 -9.36
CA PHE A 137 -4.75 10.49 -8.55
C PHE A 137 -3.88 11.71 -8.87
N TYR A 138 -2.60 11.53 -9.21
CA TYR A 138 -1.74 12.63 -9.68
C TYR A 138 -2.24 13.22 -11.00
N THR A 139 -2.65 12.35 -11.94
CA THR A 139 -3.15 12.77 -13.26
C THR A 139 -4.46 13.56 -13.14
N ASN A 140 -5.31 13.19 -12.18
CA ASN A 140 -6.56 13.90 -11.89
C ASN A 140 -6.41 15.11 -10.96
N LEU A 141 -5.17 15.46 -10.57
CA LEU A 141 -4.84 16.55 -9.62
C LEU A 141 -5.37 16.35 -8.19
N ASP A 142 -5.74 15.13 -7.84
CA ASP A 142 -6.29 14.77 -6.54
C ASP A 142 -5.20 14.53 -5.49
N LEU A 143 -4.06 13.93 -5.90
CA LEU A 143 -2.90 13.69 -5.05
C LEU A 143 -1.82 14.74 -5.34
N ASN A 144 -1.39 15.48 -4.31
CA ASN A 144 -0.38 16.53 -4.42
C ASN A 144 0.51 16.60 -3.16
N GLU A 145 1.36 17.63 -3.03
CA GLU A 145 2.23 17.79 -1.85
C GLU A 145 1.44 17.93 -0.54
N ASP A 146 0.32 18.68 -0.56
CA ASP A 146 -0.52 18.89 0.62
C ASP A 146 -1.20 17.58 1.04
N SER A 147 -1.55 16.71 0.09
CA SER A 147 -2.08 15.37 0.37
C SER A 147 -1.11 14.50 1.16
N TRP A 148 0.21 14.65 0.94
CA TRP A 148 1.22 13.92 1.72
C TRP A 148 1.31 14.42 3.16
N ASP A 149 1.19 15.72 3.37
CA ASP A 149 1.17 16.30 4.71
C ASP A 149 -0.12 15.91 5.44
N GLU A 150 -1.26 15.87 4.74
CA GLU A 150 -2.53 15.42 5.30
C GLU A 150 -2.53 13.92 5.61
N LEU A 151 -1.90 13.07 4.77
CA LEU A 151 -1.66 11.66 5.08
C LEU A 151 -0.89 11.47 6.39
N ASP A 152 0.13 12.29 6.65
CA ASP A 152 0.90 12.23 7.89
C ASP A 152 0.06 12.66 9.10
N ARG A 153 -0.79 13.68 8.95
CA ARG A 153 -1.75 14.09 10.00
C ARG A 153 -2.76 12.99 10.32
N ILE A 154 -3.37 12.39 9.30
CA ILE A 154 -4.30 11.26 9.47
C ILE A 154 -3.60 10.08 10.16
N ALA A 155 -2.36 9.78 9.76
CA ALA A 155 -1.57 8.75 10.42
C ALA A 155 -1.30 9.09 11.89
N ASN A 156 -0.99 10.34 12.21
CA ASN A 156 -0.79 10.81 13.57
C ASN A 156 -2.06 10.67 14.42
N ASP A 157 -3.22 11.04 13.86
CA ASP A 157 -4.52 10.88 14.54
C ASP A 157 -4.81 9.41 14.85
N ILE A 158 -4.51 8.51 13.90
CA ILE A 158 -4.61 7.06 14.13
C ILE A 158 -3.68 6.64 15.27
N VAL A 159 -2.45 7.14 15.34
CA VAL A 159 -1.51 6.77 16.41
C VAL A 159 -2.05 7.26 17.77
N ILE A 160 -2.40 8.54 17.89
CA ILE A 160 -2.86 9.15 19.15
C ILE A 160 -4.14 8.48 19.67
N HIS A 161 -5.13 8.25 18.80
CA HIS A 161 -6.42 7.70 19.22
C HIS A 161 -6.40 6.19 19.51
N ASN A 162 -5.25 5.53 19.37
CA ASN A 162 -5.08 4.11 19.66
C ASN A 162 -4.09 3.83 20.81
N GLU A 163 -3.61 4.88 21.48
CA GLU A 163 -2.82 4.79 22.73
C GLU A 163 -3.68 4.92 24.02
N LEU A 164 -5.00 4.72 23.92
CA LEU A 164 -5.97 4.64 25.04
C LEU A 164 -6.68 3.28 25.06
#